data_AF-A0A377M4E9-F1
#
_entry.id   AF-A0A377M4E9-F1
#
_cell.length_a   1.000
_cell.length_b   1.000
_cell.length_c   1.000
_cell.angle_alpha   90.00
_cell.angle_beta   90.00
_cell.angle_gamma   90.00
#
_symmetry.space_group_name_H-M   'P 1'
#
loop_
_entity.id
_entity.type
_entity.pdbx_description
1 polymer ?
#
loop_
_entity_poly.entity_id
_entity_poly.type
_entity_poly.pdbx_seq_one_letter_code
_entity_poly.pdbx_strand_id
1 'polypeptide(L)' 'MQVIDVIEPFKIAGSLSGFIFSLAELIDLVYGQYDIFDIADDNDEVKDDFIDELRKRIVPLIGNENFNAFYDYFYG' A
#
# COMPACT_ATOMS: atom_id res chain seq x y z
N MET A 1 16.18 30.91 -14.57
CA MET A 1 15.11 29.91 -14.71
C MET A 1 15.45 28.79 -13.74
N GLN A 2 14.67 28.61 -12.68
CA GLN A 2 14.86 27.47 -11.76
C GLN A 2 14.33 26.22 -12.47
N VAL A 3 15.16 25.19 -12.55
CA VAL A 3 14.73 23.85 -12.97
C VAL A 3 13.89 23.33 -11.81
N ILE A 4 12.58 23.19 -12.02
CA ILE A 4 11.75 22.41 -11.11
C ILE A 4 12.21 20.97 -11.32
N ASP A 5 12.69 20.32 -10.27
CA ASP A 5 12.92 18.88 -10.29
C ASP A 5 11.54 18.22 -10.37
N VAL A 6 11.09 17.94 -11.58
CA VAL A 6 9.80 17.30 -11.82
C VAL A 6 10.00 15.84 -11.46
N ILE A 7 9.70 15.51 -10.21
CA ILE A 7 9.62 14.12 -9.76
C ILE A 7 8.58 13.43 -10.64
N GLU A 8 8.98 12.33 -11.28
CA GLU A 8 8.07 11.57 -12.14
C GLU A 8 6.82 11.15 -11.34
N PRO A 9 5.63 11.15 -11.96
CA PRO A 9 4.42 10.69 -11.30
C PRO A 9 4.60 9.27 -10.75
N PHE A 10 4.45 9.14 -9.43
CA PHE A 10 4.55 7.85 -8.76
C PHE A 10 3.31 7.00 -9.08
N LYS A 11 3.50 5.93 -9.86
CA LYS A 11 2.41 5.08 -10.33
C LYS A 11 2.09 4.01 -9.29
N ILE A 12 0.99 4.22 -8.57
CA ILE A 12 0.49 3.30 -7.53
C ILE A 12 -0.26 2.10 -8.13
N ALA A 13 -1.01 2.30 -9.22
CA ALA A 13 -1.79 1.24 -9.86
C ALA A 13 -1.93 1.44 -11.37
N GLY A 14 -2.21 0.35 -12.11
CA GLY A 14 -2.48 0.38 -13.54
C GLY A 14 -3.81 1.04 -13.94
N SER A 15 -4.75 1.21 -13.01
CA SER A 15 -6.06 1.84 -13.23
C SER A 15 -6.61 2.46 -11.94
N LEU A 16 -7.52 3.44 -12.07
CA LEU A 16 -8.21 4.05 -10.91
C LEU A 16 -9.04 3.03 -10.15
N SER A 17 -9.75 2.13 -10.85
CA SER A 17 -10.53 1.07 -10.19
C SER A 17 -9.63 0.13 -9.41
N GLY A 18 -8.49 -0.26 -9.96
CA GLY A 18 -7.50 -1.06 -9.25
C GLY A 18 -7.04 -0.39 -7.96
N PHE A 19 -6.74 0.93 -8.02
CA PHE A 19 -6.40 1.69 -6.82
C PHE A 19 -7.52 1.70 -5.77
N ILE A 20 -8.76 2.00 -6.18
CA ILE A 20 -9.90 2.08 -5.25
C ILE A 20 -10.19 0.73 -4.58
N PHE A 21 -10.16 -0.37 -5.34
CA PHE A 21 -10.37 -1.70 -4.76
C PHE A 21 -9.25 -2.11 -3.79
N SER A 22 -7.98 -1.81 -4.13
CA SER A 22 -6.86 -2.06 -3.22
C SER A 22 -6.94 -1.23 -1.94
N LEU A 23 -7.37 0.03 -2.05
CA LEU A 23 -7.60 0.88 -0.88
C LEU A 23 -8.74 0.35 0.00
N ALA A 24 -9.82 -0.16 -0.60
CA ALA A 24 -10.91 -0.77 0.13
C ALA A 24 -10.44 -2.02 0.90
N GLU A 25 -9.66 -2.91 0.28
CA GLU A 25 -9.07 -4.07 0.97
C GLU A 25 -8.15 -3.67 2.12
N LEU A 26 -7.35 -2.61 1.96
CA LEU A 26 -6.52 -2.08 3.03
C LEU A 26 -7.37 -1.60 4.22
N ILE A 27 -8.42 -0.83 3.95
CA ILE A 27 -9.35 -0.34 4.98
C ILE A 27 -10.03 -1.52 5.68
N ASP A 28 -10.54 -2.49 4.93
CA ASP A 28 -11.20 -3.67 5.49
C ASP A 28 -10.24 -4.51 6.34
N LEU A 29 -8.97 -4.62 5.95
CA LEU A 29 -7.95 -5.32 6.73
C LEU A 29 -7.66 -4.60 8.05
N VAL A 30 -7.41 -3.28 8.00
CA VAL A 30 -7.04 -2.45 9.15
C VAL A 30 -8.19 -2.26 10.13
N TYR A 31 -9.45 -2.15 9.67
CA TYR A 31 -10.59 -1.93 10.56
C TYR A 31 -11.40 -3.19 10.87
N GLY A 32 -11.23 -4.26 10.09
CA GLY A 32 -11.96 -5.50 10.25
C GLY A 32 -11.19 -6.61 10.98
N GLN A 33 -9.85 -6.60 10.90
CA GLN A 33 -9.03 -7.71 11.39
C GLN A 33 -7.85 -7.29 12.26
N TYR A 34 -7.26 -6.13 11.98
CA TYR A 34 -6.17 -5.58 12.77
C TYR A 34 -6.67 -4.42 13.65
N ASP A 35 -5.89 -4.06 14.66
CA ASP A 35 -5.99 -2.73 15.29
C ASP A 35 -4.95 -1.85 14.60
N ILE A 36 -5.35 -0.64 14.21
CA ILE A 36 -4.45 0.32 13.53
C ILE A 36 -3.22 0.67 14.38
N PHE A 37 -3.30 0.51 15.71
CA PHE A 37 -2.17 0.71 16.61
C PHE A 37 -1.25 -0.50 16.74
N ASP A 38 -1.61 -1.65 16.15
CA ASP A 38 -0.91 -2.93 16.29
C ASP A 38 -0.33 -3.45 14.97
N ILE A 39 -0.43 -2.67 13.88
CA ILE A 39 0.15 -3.03 12.57
C ILE A 39 1.64 -2.71 12.45
N ALA A 40 2.18 -1.89 13.35
CA ALA A 40 3.60 -1.56 13.44
C ALA A 40 4.24 -2.15 14.70
N ASP A 41 5.53 -2.45 14.64
CA ASP A 41 6.33 -2.89 15.78
C ASP A 41 6.87 -1.72 16.60
N ASP A 42 7.66 -2.02 17.63
CA ASP A 42 8.24 -1.00 18.53
C ASP A 42 9.26 -0.05 17.83
N ASN A 43 9.67 -0.36 16.60
CA ASN A 43 10.57 0.45 15.78
C ASN A 43 9.82 1.25 14.69
N ASP A 44 8.49 1.33 14.76
CA ASP A 44 7.60 1.87 13.72
C ASP A 44 7.67 1.10 12.38
N GLU A 45 8.21 -0.13 12.36
CA GLU A 45 8.23 -0.99 11.17
C GLU A 45 6.91 -1.77 11.05
N VAL A 46 6.34 -1.84 9.84
CA VAL A 46 5.11 -2.60 9.60
C VAL A 46 5.40 -4.09 9.77
N LYS A 47 4.58 -4.79 10.56
CA LYS A 47 4.80 -6.20 10.87
C LYS A 47 4.63 -7.09 9.64
N ASP A 48 5.52 -8.07 9.49
CA ASP A 48 5.55 -9.00 8.35
C ASP A 48 4.22 -9.74 8.12
N ASP A 49 3.52 -10.10 9.19
CA ASP A 49 2.24 -10.81 9.12
C ASP A 49 1.13 -9.95 8.50
N PHE A 50 1.08 -8.66 8.84
CA PHE A 50 0.20 -7.70 8.19
C PHE A 50 0.56 -7.51 6.72
N ILE A 51 1.85 -7.38 6.40
CA ILE A 51 2.33 -7.24 5.01
C ILE A 51 1.91 -8.45 4.17
N ASP A 52 2.08 -9.67 4.70
CA ASP A 52 1.72 -10.90 4.01
C ASP A 52 0.20 -10.98 3.72
N GLU A 53 -0.65 -10.60 4.67
CA GLU A 53 -2.10 -10.58 4.47
C GLU A 53 -2.53 -9.49 3.49
N LEU A 54 -1.94 -8.28 3.61
CA LEU A 54 -2.17 -7.19 2.67
C LEU A 54 -1.80 -7.60 1.24
N ARG A 55 -0.66 -8.29 1.07
CA ARG A 55 -0.18 -8.80 -0.21
C ARG A 55 -1.13 -9.82 -0.82
N LYS A 56 -1.64 -10.76 -0.03
CA LYS A 56 -2.60 -11.79 -0.50
C LYS A 56 -3.89 -11.17 -1.05
N ARG A 57 -4.34 -10.05 -0.47
CA ARG A 57 -5.57 -9.35 -0.89
C ARG A 57 -5.35 -8.45 -2.10
N ILE A 58 -4.24 -7.71 -2.12
CA ILE A 58 -4.02 -6.65 -3.11
C ILE A 58 -3.33 -7.14 -4.39
N VAL A 59 -2.39 -8.09 -4.31
CA VAL A 59 -1.68 -8.60 -5.50
C VAL A 59 -2.63 -9.16 -6.57
N PRO A 60 -3.72 -9.88 -6.24
CA PRO A 60 -4.71 -10.29 -7.25
C PRO A 60 -5.41 -9.13 -7.98
N LEU A 61 -5.48 -7.93 -7.37
CA LEU A 61 -6.16 -6.77 -7.93
C LEU A 61 -5.28 -5.95 -8.87
N ILE A 62 -4.01 -5.77 -8.49
CA ILE A 62 -3.10 -4.84 -9.19
C ILE A 62 -1.78 -5.47 -9.66
N GLY A 63 -1.50 -6.72 -9.29
CA GLY A 63 -0.24 -7.41 -9.59
C GLY A 63 0.91 -7.03 -8.65
N ASN A 64 1.98 -7.83 -8.67
CA ASN A 64 3.11 -7.67 -7.75
C ASN A 64 3.86 -6.33 -7.91
N GLU A 65 4.08 -5.88 -9.14
CA GLU A 65 4.82 -4.62 -9.39
C GLU A 65 4.06 -3.41 -8.83
N ASN A 66 2.75 -3.33 -9.06
CA ASN A 66 1.93 -2.25 -8.50
C ASN A 66 1.69 -2.44 -6.99
N PHE A 67 1.73 -3.67 -6.46
CA PHE A 67 1.67 -3.87 -5.01
C PHE A 67 2.85 -3.23 -4.30
N ASN A 68 4.07 -3.40 -4.80
CA ASN A 68 5.25 -2.78 -4.19
C ASN A 68 5.09 -1.24 -4.19
N ALA A 69 4.67 -0.65 -5.32
CA ALA A 69 4.41 0.79 -5.38
C ALA A 69 3.29 1.22 -4.42
N PHE A 70 2.21 0.43 -4.31
CA PHE A 70 1.14 0.69 -3.35
C PHE A 70 1.64 0.66 -1.91
N TYR A 71 2.42 -0.35 -1.54
CA TYR A 71 3.01 -0.49 -0.22
C TYR A 71 3.93 0.69 0.11
N ASP A 72 4.88 1.00 -0.79
CA ASP A 72 5.83 2.11 -0.62
C ASP A 72 5.12 3.46 -0.47
N TYR A 73 3.96 3.66 -1.11
CA TYR A 73 3.20 4.90 -0.97
C TYR A 73 2.62 5.13 0.43
N PHE A 74 2.21 4.06 1.12
CA PHE A 74 1.57 4.15 2.44
C PHE A 74 2.55 3.92 3.61
N TYR A 75 3.59 3.13 3.38
CA TYR A 75 4.46 2.59 4.43
C TYR A 75 5.97 2.71 4.13
N GLY A 76 6.35 3.31 2.99
CA GLY A 76 7.74 3.53 2.59
C GLY A 76 8.34 4.85 3.08
#